data_AF-A0A7J0CI60-F1
#
_entry.id   AF-A0A7J0CI60-F1
#
_cell.length_a   1.000
_cell.length_b   1.000
_cell.length_c   1.000
_cell.angle_alpha   90.00
_cell.angle_beta   90.00
_cell.angle_gamma   90.00
#
_symmetry.space_group_name_H-M   'P 1'
#
loop_
_entity.id
_entity.type
_entity.pdbx_description
1 polymer ?
#
loop_
_entity_poly.entity_id
_entity_poly.type
_entity_poly.pdbx_seq_one_letter_code
_entity_poly.pdbx_strand_id
1 'polypeptide(L)'
;MNPRARRPVDSSRRARAGAAGPCPPRGPAAPLSETVNPAEKETPVPLSMTTSAPITPLNPAEHRVARQLVDGLSTREIAARSGLSIHTVREYVRVIRQSLHCPPRCKLQVVVHFVLASGQVAPPATERPAPVLNKAQGLLLRAVAEHSAPGDVALAARIAPVGLRSALGELLDKTGADDVTQLVVLAHAWGLLGTRPADTVESGAAR
;
A
#
# COMPACT_ATOMS: atom_id res chain seq x y z
N MET A 1 49.83 -8.63 11.88
CA MET A 1 49.71 -9.82 11.00
C MET A 1 49.21 -11.01 11.82
N ASN A 2 47.99 -11.48 11.58
CA ASN A 2 47.46 -12.83 11.91
C ASN A 2 46.11 -13.00 11.20
N PRO A 3 45.60 -14.24 10.95
CA PRO A 3 45.17 -14.64 9.61
C PRO A 3 43.65 -14.72 9.45
N ARG A 4 43.21 -14.59 8.18
CA ARG A 4 41.83 -14.69 7.70
C ARG A 4 41.29 -16.12 7.82
N ALA A 5 40.16 -16.28 8.50
CA ALA A 5 39.33 -17.50 8.47
C ALA A 5 38.48 -17.54 7.18
N ARG A 6 38.61 -18.63 6.42
CA ARG A 6 37.78 -18.92 5.23
C ARG A 6 36.51 -19.68 5.64
N ARG A 7 35.36 -19.24 5.14
CA ARG A 7 34.06 -19.94 5.26
C ARG A 7 33.81 -20.84 4.04
N PRO A 8 33.10 -21.98 4.19
CA PRO A 8 32.76 -22.86 3.08
C PRO A 8 31.50 -22.39 2.32
N VAL A 9 31.49 -22.63 1.01
CA VAL A 9 30.35 -22.45 0.10
C VAL A 9 29.69 -23.80 -0.12
N ASP A 10 28.40 -23.90 0.20
CA ASP A 10 27.57 -25.07 -0.09
C ASP A 10 26.93 -24.92 -1.48
N SER A 11 27.03 -25.98 -2.28
CA SER A 11 26.66 -26.05 -3.69
C SER A 11 25.66 -27.18 -3.88
N SER A 12 24.37 -26.88 -3.82
CA SER A 12 23.31 -27.86 -4.13
C SER A 12 22.39 -27.33 -5.22
N ARG A 13 22.67 -27.77 -6.45
CA ARG A 13 21.95 -27.51 -7.70
C ARG A 13 21.53 -28.87 -8.30
N ARG A 14 20.24 -29.19 -8.31
CA ARG A 14 19.58 -30.22 -9.16
C ARG A 14 18.13 -29.72 -9.38
N ALA A 15 17.66 -29.35 -10.57
CA ALA A 15 17.45 -30.05 -11.85
C ALA A 15 16.28 -31.07 -11.83
N ARG A 16 15.20 -30.74 -12.59
CA ARG A 16 14.20 -31.57 -13.32
C ARG A 16 13.12 -30.58 -13.84
N ALA A 17 12.86 -30.32 -15.13
CA ALA A 17 12.51 -31.14 -16.30
C ALA A 17 11.15 -31.86 -16.20
N GLY A 18 10.19 -31.53 -17.09
CA GLY A 18 9.11 -32.46 -17.47
C GLY A 18 7.73 -31.87 -17.85
N ALA A 19 7.50 -31.80 -19.17
CA ALA A 19 6.29 -32.27 -19.89
C ALA A 19 4.98 -31.46 -19.93
N ALA A 20 4.35 -31.58 -21.11
CA ALA A 20 3.19 -30.88 -21.62
C ALA A 20 2.00 -31.83 -21.88
N GLY A 21 0.77 -31.28 -21.83
CA GLY A 21 -0.48 -31.77 -22.44
C GLY A 21 -1.34 -32.72 -21.60
N PRO A 22 -2.66 -32.91 -21.90
CA PRO A 22 -3.47 -32.35 -22.99
C PRO A 22 -4.84 -31.72 -22.58
N CYS A 23 -5.46 -30.99 -23.53
CA CYS A 23 -6.87 -30.56 -23.52
C CYS A 23 -7.86 -31.74 -23.78
N PRO A 24 -9.09 -31.68 -23.26
CA PRO A 24 -10.21 -32.54 -23.70
C PRO A 24 -11.10 -31.90 -24.82
N PRO A 25 -11.85 -32.71 -25.61
CA PRO A 25 -12.62 -32.29 -26.81
C PRO A 25 -14.17 -32.16 -26.69
N ARG A 26 -14.75 -31.37 -27.62
CA ARG A 26 -16.08 -31.32 -28.35
C ARG A 26 -17.29 -32.13 -27.80
N GLY A 27 -18.51 -31.59 -27.58
CA GLY A 27 -19.58 -31.07 -28.50
C GLY A 27 -20.94 -31.80 -28.19
N PRO A 28 -22.13 -31.59 -28.83
CA PRO A 28 -22.68 -30.51 -29.68
C PRO A 28 -24.14 -30.03 -29.33
N ALA A 29 -24.67 -29.13 -30.18
CA ALA A 29 -26.07 -28.92 -30.61
C ALA A 29 -27.12 -28.13 -29.77
N ALA A 30 -27.75 -27.16 -30.46
CA ALA A 30 -28.82 -26.23 -30.06
C ALA A 30 -30.22 -26.89 -30.06
N PRO A 31 -31.30 -26.15 -29.70
CA PRO A 31 -32.01 -25.37 -30.72
C PRO A 31 -32.54 -23.98 -30.30
N LEU A 32 -32.92 -23.25 -31.35
CA LEU A 32 -33.53 -21.92 -31.43
C LEU A 32 -35.00 -21.90 -30.99
N SER A 33 -35.41 -20.79 -30.38
CA SER A 33 -36.71 -20.08 -30.35
C SER A 33 -36.78 -19.36 -28.99
N GLU A 34 -37.07 -18.07 -28.84
CA GLU A 34 -38.20 -17.36 -29.41
C GLU A 34 -38.05 -15.84 -29.16
N THR A 35 -38.63 -15.09 -30.10
CA THR A 35 -39.29 -13.78 -29.92
C THR A 35 -38.45 -12.51 -29.80
N VAL A 36 -38.74 -11.65 -30.77
CA VAL A 36 -38.17 -10.36 -31.09
C VAL A 36 -39.14 -9.26 -30.60
N ASN A 37 -38.62 -8.35 -29.75
CA ASN A 37 -38.97 -6.92 -29.53
C ASN A 37 -40.36 -6.55 -28.97
N PRO A 38 -40.60 -5.29 -28.50
CA PRO A 38 -39.68 -4.21 -28.04
C PRO A 38 -40.12 -3.56 -26.71
N ALA A 39 -39.25 -2.78 -26.06
CA ALA A 39 -39.55 -1.44 -25.51
C ALA A 39 -38.41 -0.98 -24.59
N GLU A 40 -37.65 -0.02 -25.10
CA GLU A 40 -36.65 0.73 -24.38
C GLU A 40 -37.29 1.42 -23.17
N LYS A 41 -36.82 1.07 -21.97
CA LYS A 41 -36.91 1.95 -20.83
C LYS A 41 -35.54 1.94 -20.18
N GLU A 42 -34.74 2.93 -20.56
CA GLU A 42 -33.45 3.26 -19.96
C GLU A 42 -33.58 3.21 -18.44
N THR A 43 -33.08 2.11 -17.87
CA THR A 43 -32.90 1.98 -16.44
C THR A 43 -31.46 2.37 -16.19
N PRO A 44 -31.18 3.43 -15.41
CA PRO A 44 -29.81 3.79 -15.12
C PRO A 44 -29.20 2.65 -14.31
N VAL A 45 -28.19 1.98 -14.88
CA VAL A 45 -27.32 1.05 -14.16
C VAL A 45 -26.80 1.77 -12.92
N PRO A 46 -27.12 1.31 -11.69
CA PRO A 46 -26.52 1.89 -10.52
C PRO A 46 -25.01 1.67 -10.63
N LEU A 47 -24.28 2.77 -10.66
CA LEU A 47 -22.83 2.80 -10.51
C LEU A 47 -22.51 1.89 -9.31
N SER A 48 -21.87 0.76 -9.59
CA SER A 48 -21.42 -0.18 -8.56
C SER A 48 -20.45 0.56 -7.67
N MET A 49 -20.98 1.12 -6.59
CA MET A 49 -20.18 1.65 -5.50
C MET A 49 -19.35 0.49 -5.00
N THR A 50 -18.06 0.52 -5.30
CA THR A 50 -17.10 -0.45 -4.77
C THR A 50 -16.99 -0.13 -3.28
N THR A 51 -17.93 -0.66 -2.49
CA THR A 51 -17.90 -0.54 -1.04
C THR A 51 -16.58 -1.14 -0.61
N SER A 52 -15.68 -0.30 -0.10
CA SER A 52 -14.42 -0.82 0.38
C SER A 52 -14.74 -1.70 1.58
N ALA A 53 -14.28 -2.96 1.54
CA ALA A 53 -14.41 -3.87 2.66
C ALA A 53 -13.97 -3.18 3.97
N PRO A 54 -14.71 -3.41 5.07
CA PRO A 54 -14.41 -2.80 6.36
C PRO A 54 -13.01 -3.21 6.82
N ILE A 55 -12.24 -2.22 7.27
CA ILE A 55 -10.87 -2.43 7.76
C ILE A 55 -10.94 -3.22 9.07
N THR A 56 -10.11 -4.25 9.21
CA THR A 56 -10.05 -5.03 10.45
C THR A 56 -9.27 -4.24 11.51
N PRO A 57 -9.83 -3.97 12.70
CA PRO A 57 -9.11 -3.30 13.78
C PRO A 57 -7.84 -4.06 14.18
N LEU A 58 -6.75 -3.32 14.42
CA LEU A 58 -5.49 -3.92 14.88
C LEU A 58 -5.61 -4.33 16.36
N ASN A 59 -5.05 -5.48 16.70
CA ASN A 59 -4.93 -5.86 18.12
C ASN A 59 -3.89 -4.97 18.84
N PRO A 60 -3.81 -5.00 20.18
CA PRO A 60 -2.90 -4.11 20.92
C PRO A 60 -1.41 -4.29 20.58
N ALA A 61 -0.96 -5.48 20.19
CA ALA A 61 0.43 -5.73 19.83
C ALA A 61 0.74 -5.19 18.43
N GLU A 62 -0.14 -5.43 17.47
CA GLU A 62 -0.09 -4.88 16.11
C GLU A 62 -0.14 -3.36 16.13
N HIS A 63 -1.02 -2.77 16.93
CA HIS A 63 -1.13 -1.33 17.08
C HIS A 63 0.18 -0.72 17.65
N ARG A 64 0.84 -1.38 18.62
CA ARG A 64 2.15 -0.93 19.12
C ARG A 64 3.21 -0.96 18.02
N VAL A 65 3.26 -2.03 17.23
CA VAL A 65 4.18 -2.12 16.09
C VAL A 65 3.85 -1.05 15.05
N ALA A 66 2.58 -0.88 14.69
CA ALA A 66 2.13 0.13 13.73
C ALA A 66 2.53 1.54 14.16
N ARG A 67 2.37 1.89 15.43
CA ARG A 67 2.83 3.17 15.98
C ARG A 67 4.34 3.34 15.85
N GLN A 68 5.14 2.31 16.16
CA GLN A 68 6.59 2.40 15.99
C GLN A 68 7.02 2.53 14.52
N LEU A 69 6.26 1.96 13.57
CA LEU A 69 6.50 2.19 12.14
C LEU A 69 6.21 3.64 11.75
N VAL A 70 5.15 4.25 12.29
CA VAL A 70 4.81 5.67 12.10
C VAL A 70 5.89 6.57 12.71
N ASP A 71 6.46 6.18 13.85
CA ASP A 71 7.60 6.87 14.48
C ASP A 71 8.91 6.73 13.66
N GLY A 72 8.89 6.04 12.52
CA GLY A 72 10.02 5.90 11.60
C GLY A 72 10.97 4.74 11.93
N LEU A 73 10.64 3.87 12.89
CA LEU A 73 11.53 2.77 13.25
C LEU A 73 11.47 1.65 12.20
N SER A 74 12.65 1.13 11.85
CA SER A 74 12.78 -0.09 11.05
C SER A 74 12.39 -1.33 11.85
N THR A 75 12.03 -2.41 11.14
CA THR A 75 11.69 -3.71 11.79
C THR A 75 12.79 -4.24 12.72
N ARG A 76 14.06 -3.89 12.49
CA ARG A 76 15.18 -4.28 13.36
C ARG A 76 15.21 -3.44 14.64
N GLU A 77 15.00 -2.14 14.52
CA GLU A 77 14.93 -1.23 15.68
C GLU A 77 13.72 -1.54 16.55
N ILE A 78 12.57 -1.84 15.93
CA ILE A 78 11.36 -2.29 16.63
C ILE A 78 11.64 -3.58 17.42
N ALA A 79 12.29 -4.55 16.80
CA ALA A 79 12.67 -5.81 17.43
C ALA A 79 13.57 -5.57 18.65
N ALA A 80 14.63 -4.78 18.47
CA ALA A 80 15.55 -4.43 19.55
C ALA A 80 14.87 -3.68 20.70
N ARG A 81 14.07 -2.64 20.38
CA ARG A 81 13.38 -1.79 21.37
C ARG A 81 12.30 -2.53 22.14
N SER A 82 11.63 -3.50 21.50
CA SER A 82 10.52 -4.25 22.09
C SER A 82 10.95 -5.58 22.71
N GLY A 83 12.24 -5.95 22.63
CA GLY A 83 12.72 -7.26 23.10
C GLY A 83 12.15 -8.45 22.30
N LEU A 84 11.75 -8.22 21.05
CA LEU A 84 11.13 -9.22 20.18
C LEU A 84 12.13 -9.75 19.16
N SER A 85 11.85 -10.94 18.63
CA SER A 85 12.60 -11.43 17.46
C SER A 85 12.22 -10.64 16.20
N ILE A 86 13.18 -10.47 15.28
CA ILE A 86 12.91 -9.85 13.96
C ILE A 86 11.82 -10.63 13.19
N HIS A 87 11.75 -11.95 13.36
CA HIS A 87 10.73 -12.79 12.75
C HIS A 87 9.33 -12.43 13.26
N THR A 88 9.18 -12.26 14.57
CA THR A 88 7.92 -11.86 15.21
C THR A 88 7.46 -10.49 14.71
N VAL A 89 8.36 -9.51 14.63
CA VAL A 89 8.03 -8.17 14.11
C VAL A 89 7.59 -8.23 12.64
N ARG A 90 8.27 -9.03 11.81
CA ARG A 90 7.87 -9.24 10.41
C ARG A 90 6.50 -9.89 10.29
N GLU A 91 6.16 -10.80 11.19
CA GLU A 91 4.83 -11.40 11.23
C GLU A 91 3.76 -10.38 11.61
N TYR A 92 3.99 -9.54 12.62
CA TYR A 92 3.07 -8.44 12.94
C TYR A 92 2.89 -7.50 11.74
N VAL A 93 3.97 -7.12 11.06
CA VAL A 93 3.90 -6.30 9.84
C VAL A 93 3.10 -6.99 8.72
N ARG A 94 3.22 -8.33 8.59
CA ARG A 94 2.43 -9.12 7.63
C ARG A 94 0.94 -9.08 7.98
N VAL A 95 0.59 -9.30 9.25
CA VAL A 95 -0.81 -9.26 9.71
C VAL A 95 -1.40 -7.85 9.51
N ILE A 96 -0.68 -6.79 9.89
CA ILE A 96 -1.11 -5.40 9.66
C ILE A 96 -1.42 -5.15 8.19
N ARG A 97 -0.58 -5.62 7.26
CA ARG A 97 -0.84 -5.48 5.81
C ARG A 97 -2.13 -6.17 5.39
N GLN A 98 -2.41 -7.35 5.94
CA GLN A 98 -3.63 -8.10 5.63
C GLN A 98 -4.86 -7.39 6.18
N SER A 99 -4.82 -6.96 7.45
CA SER A 99 -5.91 -6.23 8.11
C SER A 99 -6.27 -4.91 7.42
N LEU A 100 -5.27 -4.25 6.83
CA LEU A 100 -5.41 -2.98 6.10
C LEU A 100 -5.60 -3.16 4.59
N HIS A 101 -5.68 -4.41 4.09
CA HIS A 101 -5.79 -4.71 2.66
C HIS A 101 -4.71 -4.03 1.80
N CYS A 102 -3.50 -3.91 2.33
CA CYS A 102 -2.36 -3.36 1.61
C CYS A 102 -2.01 -4.22 0.39
N PRO A 103 -1.49 -3.63 -0.71
CA PRO A 103 -0.97 -4.41 -1.82
C PRO A 103 0.11 -5.41 -1.37
N PRO A 104 0.17 -6.60 -1.99
CA PRO A 104 1.10 -7.65 -1.58
C PRO A 104 2.55 -7.15 -1.71
N ARG A 105 3.36 -7.39 -0.67
CA ARG A 105 4.78 -7.01 -0.61
C ARG A 105 5.06 -5.52 -0.84
N CYS A 106 4.10 -4.63 -0.52
CA CYS A 106 4.33 -3.19 -0.63
C CYS A 106 5.49 -2.71 0.28
N LYS A 107 6.12 -1.59 -0.04
CA LYS A 107 7.17 -1.00 0.79
C LYS A 107 6.61 -0.43 2.09
N LEU A 108 7.48 -0.11 3.03
CA LEU A 108 7.08 0.35 4.37
C LEU A 108 6.26 1.65 4.32
N GLN A 109 6.63 2.62 3.47
CA GLN A 109 5.88 3.88 3.37
C GLN A 109 4.42 3.66 2.96
N VAL A 110 4.12 2.62 2.17
CA VAL A 110 2.75 2.29 1.79
C VAL A 110 2.00 1.73 2.99
N VAL A 111 2.62 0.85 3.79
CA VAL A 111 1.98 0.38 5.03
C VAL A 111 1.67 1.54 5.97
N VAL A 112 2.63 2.45 6.17
CA VAL A 112 2.47 3.63 7.01
C VAL A 112 1.34 4.54 6.49
N HIS A 113 1.27 4.76 5.18
CA HIS A 113 0.16 5.50 4.57
C HIS A 113 -1.19 4.86 4.92
N PHE A 114 -1.34 3.54 4.75
CA PHE A 114 -2.61 2.85 5.03
C PHE A 114 -2.96 2.82 6.53
N VAL A 115 -1.97 2.67 7.41
CA VAL A 115 -2.17 2.74 8.87
C VAL A 115 -2.75 4.10 9.28
N LEU A 116 -2.19 5.19 8.74
CA LEU A 116 -2.62 6.54 9.05
C LEU A 116 -3.95 6.90 8.36
N ALA A 117 -4.09 6.56 7.07
CA ALA A 117 -5.30 6.82 6.29
C ALA A 117 -6.54 6.06 6.82
N SER A 118 -6.33 4.90 7.46
CA SER A 118 -7.40 4.12 8.10
C SER A 118 -7.78 4.61 9.50
N GLY A 119 -7.03 5.56 10.07
CA GLY A 119 -7.26 6.06 11.43
C GLY A 119 -6.89 5.08 12.54
N GLN A 120 -6.27 3.94 12.22
CA GLN A 120 -5.83 2.96 13.23
C GLN A 120 -4.75 3.54 14.15
N VAL A 121 -3.93 4.45 13.62
CA VAL A 121 -2.96 5.24 14.40
C VAL A 121 -3.13 6.70 14.00
N ALA A 122 -3.14 7.61 14.99
CA ALA A 122 -3.17 9.03 14.72
C ALA A 122 -1.82 9.50 14.13
N PRO A 123 -1.82 10.42 13.15
CA PRO A 123 -0.59 11.07 12.70
C PRO A 123 0.13 11.74 13.88
N PRO A 124 1.46 11.71 13.94
CA PRO A 124 2.19 12.44 14.97
C PRO A 124 1.95 13.94 14.78
N ALA A 125 1.82 14.67 15.88
CA ALA A 125 1.78 16.12 15.83
C ALA A 125 3.11 16.65 15.25
N THR A 126 3.02 17.65 14.38
CA THR A 126 4.19 18.33 13.82
C THR A 126 4.06 19.82 14.03
N GLU A 127 5.11 20.45 14.54
CA GLU A 127 5.21 21.91 14.62
C GLU A 127 5.69 22.52 13.29
N ARG A 128 6.14 21.66 12.35
CA ARG A 128 6.61 22.13 11.05
C ARG A 128 5.44 22.67 10.22
N PRO A 129 5.56 23.87 9.62
CA PRO A 129 4.52 24.40 8.77
C PRO A 129 4.32 23.53 7.52
N ALA A 130 3.08 23.44 7.04
CA ALA A 130 2.77 22.69 5.82
C ALA A 130 3.42 23.38 4.60
N PRO A 131 4.16 22.64 3.75
CA PRO A 131 4.77 23.20 2.57
C PRO A 131 3.73 23.51 1.48
N VAL A 132 3.94 24.59 0.73
CA VAL A 132 3.09 24.91 -0.44
C VAL A 132 3.52 24.02 -1.61
N LEU A 133 2.76 22.95 -1.88
CA LEU A 133 3.02 22.03 -2.98
C LEU A 133 2.24 22.43 -4.24
N ASN A 134 2.90 22.37 -5.39
CA ASN A 134 2.19 22.50 -6.67
C ASN A 134 1.45 21.19 -7.02
N LYS A 135 0.62 21.22 -8.07
CA LYS A 135 -0.19 20.06 -8.49
C LYS A 135 0.65 18.82 -8.79
N ALA A 136 1.82 18.96 -9.45
CA ALA A 136 2.68 17.84 -9.78
C ALA A 136 3.33 17.23 -8.52
N GLN A 137 3.77 18.07 -7.59
CA GLN A 137 4.32 17.66 -6.29
C GLN A 137 3.25 16.94 -5.44
N GLY A 138 2.01 17.43 -5.44
CA GLY A 138 0.89 16.75 -4.78
C GLY A 138 0.57 15.37 -5.38
N LEU A 139 0.58 15.25 -6.72
CA LEU A 139 0.42 13.96 -7.40
C LEU A 139 1.57 13.00 -7.06
N LEU A 140 2.81 13.48 -7.05
CA LEU A 140 3.97 12.68 -6.66
C LEU A 140 3.88 12.20 -5.21
N LEU A 141 3.49 13.10 -4.29
CA LEU A 141 3.30 12.78 -2.88
C LEU A 141 2.27 11.66 -2.68
N ARG A 142 1.13 11.76 -3.36
CA ARG A 142 0.11 10.71 -3.34
C ARG A 142 0.61 9.40 -3.95
N ALA A 143 1.31 9.47 -5.08
CA ALA A 143 1.83 8.31 -5.77
C ALA A 143 2.85 7.52 -4.92
N VAL A 144 3.76 8.20 -4.20
CA VAL A 144 4.73 7.51 -3.32
C VAL A 144 4.08 6.89 -2.07
N ALA A 145 2.95 7.44 -1.63
CA ALA A 145 2.19 6.91 -0.51
C ALA A 145 1.39 5.66 -0.89
N GLU A 146 0.87 5.60 -2.12
CA GLU A 146 0.01 4.50 -2.58
C GLU A 146 0.77 3.37 -3.30
N HIS A 147 1.93 3.67 -3.92
CA HIS A 147 2.66 2.73 -4.78
C HIS A 147 4.07 2.40 -4.30
N SER A 148 4.48 1.16 -4.54
CA SER A 148 5.80 0.65 -4.14
C SER A 148 6.80 0.59 -5.29
N ALA A 149 6.35 0.24 -6.49
CA ALA A 149 7.20 0.10 -7.66
C ALA A 149 7.47 1.49 -8.27
N PRO A 150 8.73 1.82 -8.62
CA PRO A 150 9.06 3.13 -9.21
C PRO A 150 8.28 3.43 -10.49
N GLY A 151 7.98 2.42 -11.32
CA GLY A 151 7.18 2.58 -12.53
C GLY A 151 5.76 3.04 -12.22
N ASP A 152 5.09 2.37 -11.29
CA ASP A 152 3.72 2.71 -10.85
C ASP A 152 3.69 4.11 -10.22
N VAL A 153 4.70 4.46 -9.42
CA VAL A 153 4.84 5.80 -8.84
C VAL A 153 4.94 6.85 -9.94
N ALA A 154 5.83 6.65 -10.93
CA ALA A 154 6.01 7.60 -12.04
C ALA A 154 4.73 7.76 -12.86
N LEU A 155 4.04 6.63 -13.14
CA LEU A 155 2.77 6.61 -13.86
C LEU A 155 1.69 7.39 -13.10
N ALA A 156 1.50 7.11 -11.81
CA ALA A 156 0.51 7.78 -10.97
C ALA A 156 0.82 9.27 -10.77
N ALA A 157 2.09 9.62 -10.65
CA ALA A 157 2.57 11.00 -10.54
C ALA A 157 2.53 11.76 -11.88
N ARG A 158 2.27 11.08 -13.00
CA ARG A 158 2.28 11.62 -14.38
C ARG A 158 3.62 12.25 -14.75
N ILE A 159 4.71 11.61 -14.36
CA ILE A 159 6.07 12.03 -14.70
C ILE A 159 6.79 10.92 -15.48
N ALA A 160 7.78 11.31 -16.29
CA ALA A 160 8.63 10.34 -16.96
C ALA A 160 9.44 9.53 -15.91
N PRO A 161 9.59 8.20 -16.06
CA PRO A 161 10.32 7.37 -15.09
C PRO A 161 11.75 7.87 -14.82
N VAL A 162 12.41 8.43 -15.83
CA VAL A 162 13.77 9.02 -15.71
C VAL A 162 13.81 10.23 -14.78
N GLY A 163 12.72 10.99 -14.68
CA GLY A 163 12.62 12.18 -13.83
C GLY A 163 12.23 11.89 -12.38
N LEU A 164 11.78 10.67 -12.06
CA LEU A 164 11.25 10.32 -10.74
C LEU A 164 12.25 10.58 -9.61
N ARG A 165 13.52 10.23 -9.80
CA ARG A 165 14.54 10.42 -8.75
C ARG A 165 14.73 11.90 -8.43
N SER A 166 14.87 12.74 -9.44
CA SER A 166 15.07 14.19 -9.25
C SER A 166 13.84 14.85 -8.65
N ALA A 167 12.64 14.51 -9.13
CA ALA A 167 11.39 15.04 -8.60
C ALA A 167 11.14 14.63 -7.15
N LEU A 168 11.51 13.39 -6.78
CA LEU A 168 11.42 12.91 -5.40
C LEU A 168 12.44 13.61 -4.49
N GLY A 169 13.67 13.83 -4.97
CA GLY A 169 14.68 14.61 -4.24
C GLY A 169 14.21 16.03 -3.95
N GLU A 170 13.70 16.74 -4.96
CA GLU A 170 13.14 18.09 -4.80
C GLU A 170 11.98 18.11 -3.79
N LEU A 171 11.12 17.09 -3.82
CA LEU A 171 10.01 16.98 -2.87
C LEU A 171 10.50 16.74 -1.43
N LEU A 172 11.51 15.88 -1.24
CA LEU A 172 12.12 15.66 0.08
C LEU A 172 12.78 16.93 0.61
N ASP A 173 13.57 17.62 -0.23
CA ASP A 173 14.22 18.88 0.15
C ASP A 173 13.21 19.95 0.55
N LYS A 174 12.13 20.10 -0.25
CA LYS A 174 11.07 21.09 0.00
C LYS A 174 10.24 20.80 1.25
N THR A 175 10.13 19.54 1.64
CA THR A 175 9.38 19.11 2.85
C THR A 175 10.29 18.97 4.07
N GLY A 176 11.61 19.00 3.89
CA GLY A 176 12.60 18.71 4.93
C GLY A 176 12.50 17.28 5.47
N ALA A 177 12.03 16.35 4.63
CA ALA A 177 11.93 14.93 4.99
C ALA A 177 13.24 14.20 4.65
N ASP A 178 13.76 13.44 5.60
CA ASP A 178 14.99 12.64 5.50
C ASP A 178 14.82 11.46 4.53
N ASP A 179 13.62 10.88 4.50
CA ASP A 179 13.25 9.79 3.60
C ASP A 179 11.76 9.78 3.24
N VAL A 180 11.39 8.85 2.35
CA VAL A 180 10.02 8.72 1.82
C VAL A 180 9.02 8.28 2.91
N THR A 181 9.45 7.51 3.90
CA THR A 181 8.57 7.11 5.01
C THR A 181 8.24 8.32 5.87
N GLN A 182 9.25 9.10 6.25
CA GLN A 182 9.05 10.34 7.02
C GLN A 182 8.23 11.36 6.21
N LEU A 183 8.44 11.46 4.90
CA LEU A 183 7.61 12.29 4.00
C LEU A 183 6.13 11.93 4.11
N VAL A 184 5.78 10.64 4.05
CA VAL A 184 4.38 10.19 4.16
C VAL A 184 3.78 10.49 5.53
N VAL A 185 4.56 10.34 6.59
CA VAL A 185 4.13 10.67 7.97
C VAL A 185 3.84 12.16 8.11
N LEU A 186 4.75 13.02 7.65
CA LEU A 186 4.57 14.48 7.69
C LEU A 186 3.38 14.92 6.83
N ALA A 187 3.21 14.30 5.65
CA ALA A 187 2.08 14.60 4.79
C ALA A 187 0.72 14.29 5.43
N HIS A 188 0.64 13.23 6.24
CA HIS A 188 -0.55 12.95 7.07
C HIS A 188 -0.69 13.94 8.22
N ALA A 189 0.40 14.31 8.89
CA ALA A 189 0.38 15.32 9.95
C ALA A 189 -0.07 16.71 9.45
N TRP A 190 0.25 17.06 8.20
CA TRP A 190 -0.23 18.27 7.52
C TRP A 190 -1.61 18.13 6.87
N GLY A 191 -2.22 16.94 6.89
CA GLY A 191 -3.51 16.67 6.26
C GLY A 191 -3.50 16.68 4.72
N LEU A 192 -2.33 16.59 4.07
CA LEU A 192 -2.17 16.65 2.61
C LEU A 192 -2.60 15.37 1.88
N LEU A 193 -2.58 14.22 2.55
CA LEU A 193 -2.97 12.93 1.97
C LEU A 193 -4.43 12.53 2.29
N GLY A 194 -5.09 13.28 3.17
CA GLY A 194 -6.45 12.98 3.65
C GLY A 194 -6.56 11.67 4.45
N THR A 195 -7.72 11.47 5.07
CA THR A 195 -8.14 10.18 5.59
C THR A 195 -8.87 9.41 4.50
N ARG A 196 -8.70 8.09 4.44
CA ARG A 196 -9.57 7.28 3.56
C ARG A 196 -11.00 7.46 4.08
N PRO A 197 -12.00 7.76 3.23
CA PRO A 197 -13.38 7.75 3.68
C PRO A 197 -13.68 6.36 4.25
N ALA A 198 -13.85 6.28 5.57
CA ALA A 198 -14.70 5.24 6.14
C ALA A 198 -16.11 5.75 5.84
N ASP A 199 -16.84 5.02 4.98
CA ASP A 199 -18.20 5.38 4.58
C ASP A 199 -19.01 5.73 5.83
N THR A 200 -19.14 7.04 6.08
CA THR A 200 -20.00 7.55 7.13
C THR A 200 -21.38 7.35 6.56
N VAL A 201 -22.05 6.30 7.03
CA VAL A 201 -23.48 6.12 6.80
C VAL A 201 -24.14 7.35 7.43
N GLU A 202 -24.42 8.35 6.61
CA GLU A 202 -25.28 9.47 6.97
C GLU A 202 -26.69 8.88 7.16
N SER A 203 -26.93 8.42 8.38
CA SER A 203 -28.25 8.02 8.84
C SER A 203 -29.09 9.28 8.91
N GLY A 204 -29.73 9.61 7.78
CA GLY A 204 -30.83 10.56 7.72
C GLY A 204 -31.99 10.03 8.55
N ALA A 205 -31.96 10.28 9.86
CA ALA A 205 -33.10 10.14 10.73
C ALA A 205 -33.95 11.40 10.60
N ALA A 206 -35.12 11.21 9.99
CA ALA A 206 -36.22 12.16 9.84
C ALA A 206 -36.47 13.05 11.07
N ARG A 207 -36.76 14.33 10.82
CA ARG A 207 -37.90 15.08 11.41
C ARG A 207 -38.37 16.17 10.45
#